data_AF-A0A2U3LWM8-F1
#
_entry.id   AF-A0A2U3LWM8-F1
#
_cell.length_a   1.000
_cell.length_b   1.000
_cell.length_c   1.000
_cell.angle_alpha   90.00
_cell.angle_beta   90.00
_cell.angle_gamma   90.00
#
_symmetry.space_group_name_H-M   'P 1'
#
loop_
_entity.id
_entity.type
_entity.pdbx_description
1 polymer ?
#
loop_
_entity_poly.entity_id
_entity_poly.type
_entity_poly.pdbx_seq_one_letter_code
_entity_poly.pdbx_strand_id
1 'polypeptide(L)'
;MVGKFDDEPAGAIGWSPDGQFAVTNKGQVFRIGSGGAPPGKLPPLGQPRFSPDSKWLAYGSADGEIIAQDFAAARTRIQISNHGGANPIWRRDMKELLYIHGPALMAVDIRSTNAGLEFGVPHELFTSSILKNATCDATPDGQRFLCLAPAPSNPLDDQLTVLLNWRAGLRR
;
A
#
# COMPACT_ATOMS: atom_id res chain seq x y z
N MET A 1 19.96 26.34 -1.58
CA MET A 1 19.23 26.61 -0.33
C MET A 1 18.44 25.36 -0.01
N VAL A 2 18.86 24.60 0.99
CA VAL A 2 18.26 23.31 1.36
C VAL A 2 16.99 23.59 2.17
N GLY A 3 15.83 23.24 1.63
CA GLY A 3 14.55 23.43 2.31
C GLY A 3 14.46 22.50 3.53
N LYS A 4 14.17 23.09 4.69
CA LYS A 4 13.93 22.36 5.93
C LYS A 4 12.64 21.54 5.82
N PHE A 5 12.74 20.26 6.17
CA PHE A 5 11.60 19.38 6.45
C PHE A 5 11.18 19.62 7.91
N ASP A 6 10.35 20.64 8.16
CA ASP A 6 9.88 21.00 9.52
C ASP A 6 8.50 20.40 9.88
N ASP A 7 8.05 19.36 9.17
CA ASP A 7 6.98 18.47 9.65
C ASP A 7 7.59 17.09 9.93
N GLU A 8 7.27 16.50 11.09
CA GLU A 8 7.65 15.15 11.48
C GLU A 8 7.63 14.22 10.25
N PRO A 9 8.76 13.56 9.88
CA PRO A 9 8.83 12.86 8.61
C PRO A 9 7.89 11.66 8.67
N ALA A 10 6.67 11.85 8.16
CA ALA A 10 5.84 10.76 7.70
C ALA A 10 6.65 10.10 6.58
N GLY A 11 7.38 9.04 6.93
CA GLY A 11 8.26 8.35 6.00
C GLY A 11 7.52 8.06 4.70
N ALA A 12 8.18 8.30 3.57
CA ALA A 12 7.65 7.84 2.29
C ALA A 12 7.46 6.32 2.37
N ILE A 13 6.24 5.87 2.10
CA ILE A 13 5.90 4.44 2.12
C ILE A 13 5.74 3.87 0.71
N GLY A 14 5.78 4.73 -0.32
CA GLY A 14 5.75 4.32 -1.71
C GLY A 14 6.47 5.33 -2.61
N TRP A 15 7.06 4.81 -3.68
CA TRP A 15 7.76 5.59 -4.70
C TRP A 15 7.19 5.22 -6.07
N SER A 16 7.05 6.19 -6.96
CA SER A 16 6.65 5.89 -8.34
C SER A 16 7.81 5.22 -9.08
N PRO A 17 7.52 4.23 -9.95
CA PRO A 17 8.56 3.55 -10.74
C PRO A 17 9.44 4.47 -11.59
N ASP A 18 8.90 5.60 -12.06
CA ASP A 18 9.65 6.61 -12.81
C ASP A 18 10.57 7.50 -11.96
N GLY A 19 10.56 7.32 -10.63
CA GLY A 19 11.37 8.06 -9.67
C GLY A 19 10.94 9.52 -9.45
N GLN A 20 9.82 9.94 -10.04
CA GLN A 20 9.37 11.33 -9.98
C GLN A 20 8.51 11.63 -8.75
N PHE A 21 7.93 10.63 -8.09
CA PHE A 21 6.98 10.82 -7.01
C PHE A 21 7.24 9.91 -5.81
N ALA A 22 6.87 10.40 -4.63
CA ALA A 22 6.78 9.61 -3.41
C ALA A 22 5.46 9.89 -2.70
N VAL A 23 4.92 8.89 -1.99
CA VAL A 23 3.69 9.00 -1.21
C VAL A 23 3.93 8.61 0.24
N THR A 24 3.35 9.37 1.18
CA THR A 24 3.41 9.09 2.62
C THR A 24 2.17 8.35 3.10
N ASN A 25 2.25 7.76 4.28
CA ASN A 25 1.10 7.16 4.96
C ASN A 25 -0.02 8.17 5.27
N LYS A 26 0.30 9.47 5.35
CA LYS A 26 -0.67 10.56 5.52
C LYS A 26 -1.31 11.01 4.19
N GLY A 27 -1.06 10.31 3.09
CA GLY A 27 -1.62 10.62 1.77
C GLY A 27 -0.99 11.84 1.08
N GLN A 28 0.14 12.33 1.58
CA GLN A 28 0.88 13.40 0.92
C GLN A 28 1.69 12.82 -0.23
N VAL A 29 1.53 13.37 -1.44
CA VAL A 29 2.31 13.00 -2.61
C VAL A 29 3.31 14.11 -2.89
N PHE A 30 4.60 13.78 -2.97
CA PHE A 30 5.68 14.70 -3.25
C PHE A 30 6.27 14.44 -4.63
N ARG A 31 6.70 15.50 -5.31
CA ARG A 31 7.52 15.37 -6.52
C ARG A 31 9.00 15.44 -6.15
N ILE A 32 9.76 14.42 -6.55
CA ILE A 32 11.18 14.28 -6.25
C ILE A 32 12.00 15.24 -7.12
N GLY A 33 13.00 15.89 -6.53
CA GLY A 33 13.93 16.79 -7.24
C GLY A 33 13.42 18.22 -7.46
N SER A 34 12.11 18.47 -7.34
CA SER A 34 11.56 19.82 -7.25
C SER A 34 11.35 20.15 -5.79
N GLY A 35 12.10 21.11 -5.23
CA GLY A 35 11.87 21.65 -3.87
C GLY A 35 10.55 22.45 -3.73
N GLY A 36 9.53 22.11 -4.52
CA GLY A 36 8.22 22.76 -4.56
C GLY A 36 7.19 22.04 -3.69
N ALA A 37 6.06 22.70 -3.50
CA ALA A 37 4.92 22.15 -2.76
C ALA A 37 4.44 20.83 -3.39
N PRO A 38 3.91 19.88 -2.58
CA PRO A 38 3.39 18.61 -3.08
C PRO A 38 2.32 18.85 -4.16
N PRO A 39 2.33 18.08 -5.28
CA PRO A 39 1.34 18.22 -6.37
C PRO A 39 -0.11 18.05 -5.92
N GLY A 40 -0.35 17.49 -4.75
CA GLY A 40 -1.67 17.44 -4.12
C GLY A 40 -1.63 16.71 -2.77
N LYS A 41 -2.71 16.84 -2.00
CA LYS A 41 -2.96 16.04 -0.81
C LYS A 41 -4.12 15.11 -1.10
N LEU A 42 -3.86 13.81 -1.06
CA LEU A 42 -4.91 12.80 -1.05
C LEU A 42 -5.40 12.60 0.40
N PRO A 43 -6.62 12.07 0.62
CA PRO A 43 -7.02 11.63 1.95
C PRO A 43 -6.00 10.64 2.53
N PRO A 44 -5.99 10.37 3.85
CA PRO A 44 -5.15 9.31 4.41
C PRO A 44 -5.35 8.00 3.65
N LEU A 45 -4.26 7.36 3.23
CA LEU A 45 -4.28 6.21 2.35
C LEU A 45 -3.76 4.97 3.07
N GLY A 46 -4.54 3.90 3.08
CA GLY A 46 -4.07 2.59 3.54
C GLY A 46 -3.21 1.94 2.46
N GLN A 47 -1.92 1.73 2.75
CA GLN A 47 -0.99 0.98 1.89
C GLN A 47 -0.98 1.42 0.41
N PRO A 48 -0.78 2.72 0.10
CA PRO A 48 -0.76 3.24 -1.25
C PRO A 48 0.36 2.61 -2.10
N ARG A 49 0.01 2.21 -3.33
CA ARG A 49 0.96 1.68 -4.32
C ARG A 49 0.78 2.35 -5.68
N PHE A 50 1.87 2.87 -6.22
CA PHE A 50 1.92 3.36 -7.59
C PHE A 50 1.83 2.21 -8.59
N SER A 51 1.13 2.45 -9.70
CA SER A 51 1.12 1.53 -10.83
C SER A 51 2.49 1.48 -11.52
N PRO A 52 2.83 0.35 -12.17
CA PRO A 52 4.02 0.20 -13.00
C PRO A 52 4.27 1.33 -14.00
N ASP A 53 3.21 1.90 -14.58
CA ASP A 53 3.30 3.00 -15.54
C ASP A 53 3.39 4.39 -14.89
N SER A 54 3.42 4.47 -13.56
CA SER A 54 3.49 5.71 -12.78
C SER A 54 2.35 6.70 -13.08
N LYS A 55 1.15 6.21 -13.44
CA LYS A 55 -0.02 7.08 -13.70
C LYS A 55 -1.16 6.90 -12.71
N TRP A 56 -1.21 5.74 -12.05
CA TRP A 56 -2.27 5.38 -11.11
C TRP A 56 -1.71 5.14 -9.72
N LEU A 57 -2.56 5.37 -8.72
CA LEU A 57 -2.32 5.02 -7.34
C LEU A 57 -3.47 4.13 -6.85
N ALA A 58 -3.14 2.94 -6.35
CA ALA A 58 -4.10 2.08 -5.66
C ALA A 58 -3.92 2.20 -4.15
N TYR A 59 -5.00 2.25 -3.39
CA TYR A 59 -4.96 2.39 -1.94
C TYR A 59 -6.25 1.90 -1.27
N GLY A 60 -6.17 1.54 0.01
CA GLY A 60 -7.34 1.37 0.87
C GLY A 60 -7.88 2.72 1.36
N SER A 61 -9.18 2.92 1.21
CA SER A 61 -9.90 4.12 1.64
C SER A 61 -10.31 4.04 3.11
N ALA A 62 -10.81 5.16 3.65
CA ALA A 62 -11.33 5.22 5.02
C ALA A 62 -12.52 4.29 5.26
N ASP A 63 -13.30 3.99 4.22
CA ASP A 63 -14.46 3.10 4.27
C ASP A 63 -14.05 1.62 4.12
N GLY A 64 -12.75 1.33 4.08
CA GLY A 64 -12.20 -0.02 3.96
C GLY A 64 -12.17 -0.57 2.53
N GLU A 65 -12.53 0.22 1.52
CA GLU A 65 -12.55 -0.19 0.11
C GLU A 65 -11.24 0.13 -0.61
N ILE A 66 -10.81 -0.73 -1.54
CA ILE A 66 -9.72 -0.47 -2.47
C ILE A 66 -10.18 0.48 -3.56
N ILE A 67 -9.37 1.50 -3.78
CA ILE A 67 -9.58 2.55 -4.77
C ILE A 67 -8.38 2.57 -5.70
N ALA A 68 -8.62 2.71 -7.01
CA ALA A 68 -7.62 3.12 -7.98
C ALA A 68 -7.91 4.57 -8.41
N GLN A 69 -6.90 5.43 -8.34
CA GLN A 69 -7.03 6.83 -8.70
C GLN A 69 -5.97 7.23 -9.70
N ASP A 70 -6.39 7.88 -10.78
CA ASP A 70 -5.49 8.56 -11.71
C ASP A 70 -4.88 9.77 -10.98
N PHE A 71 -3.57 9.72 -10.73
CA PHE A 71 -2.87 10.79 -10.04
C PHE A 71 -2.14 11.74 -11.01
N ALA A 72 -1.91 11.32 -12.26
CA ALA A 72 -1.22 12.12 -13.27
C ALA A 72 -2.14 13.15 -13.93
N ALA A 73 -3.42 12.82 -14.13
CA ALA A 73 -4.42 13.72 -14.73
C ALA A 73 -5.48 14.22 -13.74
N ALA A 74 -5.40 13.80 -12.47
CA ALA A 74 -6.15 14.33 -11.32
C ALA A 74 -7.69 14.37 -11.47
N ARG A 75 -8.34 13.34 -12.04
CA ARG A 75 -9.81 13.39 -12.24
C ARG A 75 -10.60 12.12 -11.94
N THR A 76 -10.00 10.93 -11.96
CA THR A 76 -10.80 9.69 -11.91
C THR A 76 -10.44 8.87 -10.69
N ARG A 77 -11.44 8.64 -9.83
CA ARG A 77 -11.39 7.74 -8.67
C ARG A 77 -12.34 6.58 -8.94
N ILE A 78 -11.80 5.37 -8.98
CA ILE A 78 -12.53 4.14 -9.29
C ILE A 78 -12.50 3.26 -8.05
N GLN A 79 -13.68 2.83 -7.60
CA GLN A 79 -13.79 1.82 -6.56
C GLN A 79 -13.54 0.45 -7.18
N ILE A 80 -12.59 -0.29 -6.60
CA ILE A 80 -12.13 -1.58 -7.10
C ILE A 80 -12.81 -2.70 -6.35
N SER A 81 -12.80 -2.65 -5.02
CA SER A 81 -13.46 -3.66 -4.20
C SER A 81 -14.90 -3.29 -3.89
N ASN A 82 -15.69 -4.32 -3.65
CA ASN A 82 -17.00 -4.26 -3.03
C ASN A 82 -16.96 -5.15 -1.78
N HIS A 83 -17.34 -4.60 -0.61
CA HIS A 83 -17.29 -5.28 0.69
C HIS A 83 -15.90 -5.31 1.34
N GLY A 84 -15.06 -4.35 0.98
CA GLY A 84 -13.78 -4.09 1.63
C GLY A 84 -12.61 -4.87 1.05
N GLY A 85 -11.41 -4.38 1.35
CA GLY A 85 -10.15 -4.98 0.95
C GLY A 85 -8.94 -4.26 1.54
N ALA A 86 -7.79 -4.92 1.47
CA ALA A 86 -6.52 -4.39 1.92
C ALA A 86 -5.40 -4.79 0.95
N ASN A 87 -4.23 -4.16 1.13
CA ASN A 87 -3.00 -4.51 0.43
C ASN A 87 -3.17 -4.59 -1.10
N PRO A 88 -3.46 -3.47 -1.78
CA PRO A 88 -3.55 -3.47 -3.24
C PRO A 88 -2.19 -3.78 -3.86
N ILE A 89 -2.17 -4.60 -4.91
CA ILE A 89 -0.96 -5.01 -5.64
C ILE A 89 -1.22 -4.91 -7.14
N TRP A 90 -0.52 -3.99 -7.82
CA TRP A 90 -0.55 -3.94 -9.27
C TRP A 90 0.26 -5.10 -9.85
N ARG A 91 -0.34 -5.86 -10.77
CA ARG A 91 0.46 -6.78 -11.58
C ARG A 91 1.35 -5.96 -12.52
N ARG A 92 2.60 -6.38 -12.67
CA ARG A 92 3.62 -5.58 -13.37
C ARG A 92 3.29 -5.33 -14.85
N ASP A 93 2.56 -6.24 -15.47
CA ASP A 93 2.11 -6.13 -16.86
C ASP A 93 0.85 -5.25 -17.04
N MET A 94 0.35 -4.61 -15.97
CA MET A 94 -0.82 -3.74 -15.96
C MET A 94 -2.12 -4.41 -16.40
N LYS A 95 -2.22 -5.74 -16.33
CA LYS A 95 -3.44 -6.48 -16.70
C LYS A 95 -4.35 -6.84 -15.54
N GLU A 96 -3.86 -6.77 -14.30
CA GLU A 96 -4.64 -7.04 -13.10
C GLU A 96 -4.26 -6.10 -11.97
N LEU A 97 -5.25 -5.75 -11.15
CA LEU A 97 -5.06 -5.21 -9.82
C LEU A 97 -5.56 -6.26 -8.81
N LEU A 98 -4.68 -6.67 -7.92
CA LEU A 98 -4.96 -7.66 -6.90
C LEU A 98 -5.20 -6.96 -5.55
N TYR A 99 -5.96 -7.61 -4.66
CA TYR A 99 -6.11 -7.16 -3.28
C TYR A 99 -6.51 -8.31 -2.37
N ILE A 100 -6.30 -8.14 -1.07
CA ILE A 100 -6.66 -9.12 -0.05
C ILE A 100 -8.06 -8.78 0.51
N HIS A 101 -8.93 -9.78 0.58
CA HIS A 101 -10.22 -9.71 1.28
C HIS A 101 -10.34 -10.87 2.26
N GLY A 102 -10.11 -10.61 3.55
CA GLY A 102 -10.07 -11.68 4.56
C GLY A 102 -8.99 -12.73 4.22
N PRO A 103 -9.34 -14.01 4.02
CA PRO A 103 -8.40 -15.05 3.59
C PRO A 103 -8.29 -15.18 2.05
N ALA A 104 -8.97 -14.36 1.26
CA ALA A 104 -9.00 -14.45 -0.19
C ALA A 104 -8.02 -13.47 -0.84
N LEU A 105 -7.33 -13.92 -1.90
CA LEU A 105 -6.70 -13.04 -2.87
C LEU A 105 -7.69 -12.80 -4.01
N MET A 106 -8.05 -11.55 -4.19
CA MET A 106 -8.98 -11.08 -5.22
C MET A 106 -8.20 -10.46 -6.37
N ALA A 107 -8.77 -10.53 -7.57
CA ALA A 107 -8.26 -9.87 -8.77
C ALA A 107 -9.35 -9.08 -9.47
N VAL A 108 -8.93 -8.00 -10.11
CA VAL A 108 -9.73 -7.24 -11.06
C VAL A 108 -8.93 -7.10 -12.34
N ASP A 109 -9.52 -7.56 -13.44
CA ASP A 109 -8.94 -7.41 -14.77
C ASP A 109 -8.85 -5.93 -15.14
N ILE A 110 -7.73 -5.56 -15.76
CA ILE A 110 -7.49 -4.22 -16.28
C ILE A 110 -7.43 -4.28 -17.80
N ARG A 111 -8.19 -3.39 -18.44
CA ARG A 111 -8.12 -3.16 -19.89
C ARG A 111 -7.70 -1.73 -20.14
N SER A 112 -6.68 -1.55 -20.98
CA SER A 112 -6.31 -0.23 -21.46
C SER A 112 -7.16 0.11 -22.68
N THR A 113 -7.81 1.28 -22.62
CA THR A 113 -8.62 1.83 -23.71
C THR A 113 -8.16 3.24 -24.04
N ASN A 114 -8.68 3.81 -25.12
CA ASN A 114 -8.37 5.20 -25.51
C ASN A 114 -8.84 6.24 -24.46
N ALA A 115 -9.76 5.85 -23.56
CA ALA A 115 -10.31 6.72 -22.53
C ALA A 115 -9.61 6.56 -21.16
N GLY A 116 -8.70 5.58 -21.01
CA GLY A 116 -8.00 5.31 -19.76
C GLY A 116 -7.93 3.82 -19.42
N LEU A 117 -7.89 3.49 -18.12
CA LEU A 117 -8.02 2.11 -17.65
C LEU A 117 -9.46 1.80 -17.30
N GLU A 118 -9.93 0.67 -17.79
CA GLU A 118 -11.18 0.04 -17.37
C GLU A 118 -10.86 -1.13 -16.45
N PHE A 119 -11.63 -1.22 -15.37
CA PHE A 119 -11.49 -2.24 -14.34
C PHE A 119 -12.70 -3.18 -14.43
N GLY A 120 -12.45 -4.49 -14.45
CA GLY A 120 -13.47 -5.52 -14.49
C GLY A 120 -14.19 -5.74 -13.15
N VAL A 121 -14.94 -6.83 -13.06
CA VAL A 121 -15.60 -7.24 -11.82
C VAL A 121 -14.59 -8.00 -10.94
N PRO A 122 -14.52 -7.71 -9.63
CA PRO A 122 -13.70 -8.49 -8.71
C PRO A 122 -14.04 -9.97 -8.72
N HIS A 123 -13.03 -10.82 -8.80
CA HIS A 123 -13.16 -12.26 -8.69
C HIS A 123 -12.05 -12.84 -7.82
N GLU A 124 -12.36 -13.93 -7.12
CA GLU A 124 -11.39 -14.64 -6.28
C GLU A 124 -10.41 -15.44 -7.15
N LEU A 125 -9.12 -15.35 -6.85
CA LEU A 125 -8.09 -16.23 -7.42
C LEU A 125 -7.94 -17.50 -6.58
N PHE A 126 -7.77 -17.35 -5.27
CA PHE A 126 -7.68 -18.44 -4.30
C PHE A 126 -7.85 -17.92 -2.87
N THR A 127 -8.04 -18.85 -1.93
CA THR A 127 -8.03 -18.58 -0.49
C THR A 127 -6.85 -19.24 0.22
N SER A 128 -6.32 -18.58 1.25
CA SER A 128 -5.34 -19.14 2.17
C SER A 128 -5.38 -18.41 3.51
N SER A 129 -5.22 -19.16 4.60
CA SER A 129 -5.18 -18.59 5.95
C SER A 129 -4.02 -17.61 6.14
N ILE A 130 -2.91 -17.78 5.40
CA ILE A 130 -1.76 -16.89 5.45
C ILE A 130 -2.11 -15.47 5.01
N LEU A 131 -3.13 -15.28 4.18
CA LEU A 131 -3.49 -13.98 3.62
C LEU A 131 -4.24 -13.10 4.62
N LYS A 132 -4.81 -13.70 5.67
CA LYS A 132 -5.57 -12.96 6.67
C LYS A 132 -4.64 -11.95 7.36
N ASN A 133 -4.91 -10.66 7.12
CA ASN A 133 -4.08 -9.54 7.59
C ASN A 133 -2.63 -9.57 7.10
N ALA A 134 -2.35 -10.25 5.99
CA ALA A 134 -1.01 -10.25 5.42
C ALA A 134 -0.69 -8.94 4.70
N THR A 135 0.61 -8.70 4.57
CA THR A 135 1.15 -7.83 3.52
C THR A 135 1.82 -8.73 2.49
N CYS A 136 1.37 -8.65 1.24
CA CYS A 136 1.88 -9.44 0.14
C CYS A 136 2.53 -8.56 -0.94
N ASP A 137 3.29 -9.23 -1.81
CA ASP A 137 3.71 -8.72 -3.10
C ASP A 137 3.66 -9.85 -4.14
N ALA A 138 3.62 -9.49 -5.42
CA ALA A 138 3.57 -10.43 -6.53
C ALA A 138 4.87 -10.38 -7.34
N THR A 139 5.30 -11.53 -7.88
CA THR A 139 6.39 -11.55 -8.85
C THR A 139 6.00 -10.82 -10.14
N PRO A 140 6.97 -10.32 -10.93
CA PRO A 140 6.70 -9.62 -12.19
C PRO A 140 5.80 -10.37 -13.17
N ASP A 141 5.88 -11.70 -13.20
CA ASP A 141 5.07 -12.58 -14.03
C ASP A 141 3.69 -12.90 -13.44
N GLY A 142 3.40 -12.44 -12.22
CA GLY A 142 2.17 -12.69 -11.49
C GLY A 142 1.97 -14.13 -11.02
N GLN A 143 2.97 -15.01 -11.16
CA GLN A 143 2.82 -16.43 -10.88
C GLN A 143 3.15 -16.82 -9.44
N ARG A 144 3.79 -15.94 -8.67
CA ARG A 144 4.17 -16.19 -7.28
C ARG A 144 3.85 -14.98 -6.42
N PHE A 145 3.51 -15.27 -5.17
CA PHE A 145 3.21 -14.28 -4.16
C PHE A 145 4.10 -14.49 -2.95
N LEU A 146 4.70 -13.41 -2.46
CA LEU A 146 5.41 -13.39 -1.20
C LEU A 146 4.51 -12.69 -0.18
N CYS A 147 4.11 -13.39 0.87
CA CYS A 147 3.20 -12.87 1.89
C CYS A 147 3.84 -12.96 3.27
N LEU A 148 3.88 -11.81 3.95
CA LEU A 148 4.22 -11.72 5.35
C LEU A 148 2.93 -11.86 6.15
N ALA A 149 2.72 -13.03 6.73
CA ALA A 149 1.67 -13.22 7.71
C ALA A 149 2.14 -12.72 9.09
N PRO A 150 1.22 -12.17 9.89
CA PRO A 150 1.50 -11.93 11.31
C PRO A 150 1.97 -13.23 11.95
N ALA A 151 3.03 -13.16 12.77
CA ALA A 151 3.40 -14.28 13.61
C ALA A 151 2.19 -14.64 14.51
N PRO A 152 1.93 -15.94 14.77
CA PRO A 152 0.94 -16.31 15.77
C PRO A 152 1.31 -15.60 17.08
N SER A 153 0.38 -14.85 17.64
CA SER A 153 0.59 -14.10 18.89
C SER A 153 0.96 -15.09 19.98
N ASN A 154 2.22 -15.11 20.39
CA ASN A 154 2.63 -15.79 21.61
C ASN A 154 2.33 -14.83 22.77
N PRO A 155 1.56 -15.22 23.80
CA PRO A 155 1.29 -14.34 24.96
C PRO A 155 2.55 -13.85 25.70
N LEU A 156 3.71 -14.44 25.40
CA LEU A 156 5.03 -14.02 25.88
C LEU A 156 5.65 -12.88 25.05
N ASP A 157 5.28 -12.69 23.78
CA ASP A 157 5.81 -11.63 22.91
C ASP A 157 5.22 -10.25 23.26
N ASP A 158 4.02 -10.23 23.87
CA ASP A 158 3.36 -9.00 24.35
C ASP A 158 3.83 -8.60 25.77
N GLN A 159 4.76 -9.35 26.38
CA GLN A 159 5.29 -9.04 27.71
C GLN A 159 6.55 -8.19 27.65
N LEU A 160 6.40 -6.88 27.84
CA LEU A 160 7.53 -6.00 28.12
C LEU A 160 7.99 -6.22 29.57
N THR A 161 9.08 -6.97 29.76
CA THR A 161 9.74 -7.06 31.07
C THR A 161 10.62 -5.84 31.30
N VAL A 162 10.21 -4.95 32.21
CA VAL A 162 11.01 -3.78 32.61
C VAL A 162 11.74 -4.10 33.91
N LEU A 163 13.07 -4.18 33.85
CA LEU A 163 13.90 -4.32 35.05
C LEU A 163 14.21 -2.93 35.63
N LEU A 164 13.50 -2.56 36.68
CA LEU A 164 13.80 -1.34 37.45
C LEU A 164 14.90 -1.65 38.48
N ASN A 165 15.81 -0.70 38.71
CA ASN A 165 16.91 -0.82 39.67
C ASN A 165 17.87 -2.00 39.44
N TRP A 166 18.18 -2.34 38.17
CA TRP A 166 19.08 -3.44 37.81
C TRP A 166 20.45 -3.43 38.52
N ARG A 167 20.96 -2.25 38.88
CA ARG A 167 22.21 -2.11 39.65
C ARG A 167 22.14 -2.70 41.07
N ALA A 168 20.97 -2.75 41.68
CA ALA A 168 20.80 -3.35 43.01
C ALA A 168 20.84 -4.89 42.99
N GLY A 169 20.61 -5.51 41.82
CA GLY A 169 20.68 -6.96 41.62
C GLY A 169 22.08 -7.49 41.35
N LEU A 170 23.05 -6.61 41.04
CA LEU A 170 24.46 -6.97 40.88
C LEU A 170 25.16 -6.99 42.25
N ARG A 171 24.88 -8.03 43.06
CA ARG A 171 25.75 -8.36 44.18
C ARG A 171 26.93 -9.21 43.67
N ARG A 172 28.15 -8.80 44.03
CA ARG A 172 29.39 -9.58 43.87
C ARG A 172 29.48 -10.68 44.91
#